data_AF-A0A0K2YBM8-F1
#
_entry.id   AF-A0A0K2YBM8-F1
#
_cell.length_a   1.000
_cell.length_b   1.000
_cell.length_c   1.000
_cell.angle_alpha   90.00
_cell.angle_beta   90.00
_cell.angle_gamma   90.00
#
_symmetry.space_group_name_H-M   'P 1'
#
loop_
_entity.id
_entity.type
_entity.pdbx_description
1 polymer ?
#
loop_
_entity_poly.entity_id
_entity_poly.type
_entity_poly.pdbx_seq_one_letter_code
_entity_poly.pdbx_strand_id
1 'polypeptide(L)'
;MSGSSGVIDEFSAATDGFSAVTDGIRAYGVAAATMASGVRGAAIGAAAMGPGPLTPVFGLIGGDFLAAFATAHGSHTAALHALADTLDGMGAAAHATAAEYDGTDHGVAAAIDAAGGVSA
;
A
#
# COMPACT_ATOMS: atom_id res chain seq x y z
N MET A 1 49.59 -16.46 -5.96
CA MET A 1 48.55 -15.77 -5.18
C MET A 1 47.38 -15.52 -6.13
N SER A 2 46.54 -16.54 -6.29
CA SER A 2 45.35 -16.57 -7.16
C SER A 2 44.19 -16.83 -6.21
N GLY A 3 43.24 -15.90 -6.08
CA GLY A 3 42.13 -16.09 -5.14
C GLY A 3 41.37 -14.85 -4.63
N SER A 4 41.48 -13.66 -5.25
CA SER A 4 40.72 -12.48 -4.79
C SER A 4 39.62 -12.01 -5.76
N SER A 5 39.58 -12.48 -7.01
CA SER A 5 38.51 -12.08 -7.95
C SER A 5 37.16 -12.73 -7.65
N GLY A 6 37.13 -13.88 -6.98
CA GLY A 6 35.86 -14.58 -6.69
C GLY A 6 34.94 -13.82 -5.74
N VAL A 7 35.50 -13.13 -4.74
CA VAL A 7 34.70 -12.41 -3.71
C VAL A 7 34.07 -11.13 -4.27
N ILE A 8 34.74 -10.46 -5.21
CA ILE A 8 34.20 -9.26 -5.88
C ILE A 8 33.16 -9.63 -6.95
N ASP A 9 33.34 -10.74 -7.67
CA ASP A 9 32.33 -11.25 -8.61
C ASP A 9 31.10 -11.80 -7.88
N GLU A 10 31.27 -12.47 -6.73
CA GLU A 10 30.17 -12.98 -5.90
C GLU A 10 29.39 -11.85 -5.23
N PHE A 11 30.05 -10.75 -4.82
CA PHE A 11 29.37 -9.54 -4.37
C PHE A 11 28.64 -8.84 -5.52
N SER A 12 29.26 -8.71 -6.69
CA SER A 12 28.65 -8.13 -7.89
C SER A 12 27.41 -8.91 -8.34
N ALA A 13 27.49 -10.24 -8.36
CA ALA A 13 26.39 -11.14 -8.70
C ALA A 13 25.27 -11.14 -7.64
N ALA A 14 25.61 -10.95 -6.36
CA ALA A 14 24.63 -10.77 -5.29
C ALA A 14 23.89 -9.41 -5.39
N THR A 15 24.51 -8.39 -5.98
CA THR A 15 23.91 -7.06 -6.20
C THR A 15 23.33 -6.82 -7.59
N ASP A 16 23.56 -7.71 -8.58
CA ASP A 16 23.13 -7.59 -9.98
C ASP A 16 21.59 -7.63 -10.18
N GLY A 17 20.82 -7.83 -9.10
CA GLY A 17 19.39 -8.13 -9.16
C GLY A 17 18.45 -7.14 -8.48
N PHE A 18 18.93 -6.11 -7.78
CA PHE A 18 18.05 -5.23 -6.98
C PHE A 18 18.35 -3.74 -7.19
N SER A 19 17.50 -3.07 -7.96
CA SER A 19 17.47 -1.61 -8.09
C SER A 19 16.07 -1.11 -7.74
N ALA A 20 15.97 -0.29 -6.69
CA ALA A 20 14.71 0.31 -6.28
C ALA A 20 14.41 1.55 -7.13
N VAL A 21 13.32 1.52 -7.89
CA VAL A 21 12.85 2.70 -8.65
C VAL A 21 11.93 3.52 -7.74
N THR A 22 12.50 4.45 -6.98
CA THR A 22 11.78 5.21 -5.94
C THR A 22 10.61 6.03 -6.49
N ASP A 23 10.71 6.51 -7.74
CA ASP A 23 9.59 7.11 -8.47
C ASP A 23 8.41 6.14 -8.66
N GLY A 24 8.68 4.88 -9.00
CA GLY A 24 7.66 3.84 -9.15
C GLY A 24 7.01 3.49 -7.81
N ILE A 25 7.79 3.44 -6.74
CA ILE A 25 7.28 3.19 -5.38
C ILE A 25 6.37 4.36 -4.94
N ARG A 26 6.77 5.62 -5.20
CA ARG A 26 5.91 6.79 -4.94
C ARG A 26 4.64 6.77 -5.79
N ALA A 27 4.73 6.39 -7.07
CA ALA A 27 3.57 6.25 -7.95
C ALA A 27 2.59 5.19 -7.44
N TYR A 28 3.09 4.05 -6.95
CA TYR A 28 2.26 3.06 -6.27
C TYR A 28 1.60 3.65 -5.02
N GLY A 29 2.32 4.43 -4.21
CA GLY A 29 1.76 5.10 -3.03
C GLY A 29 0.57 6.01 -3.36
N VAL A 30 0.71 6.82 -4.41
CA VAL A 30 -0.37 7.68 -4.94
C VAL A 30 -1.54 6.85 -5.46
N ALA A 31 -1.28 5.76 -6.17
CA ALA A 31 -2.32 4.87 -6.67
C ALA A 31 -3.11 4.21 -5.50
N ALA A 32 -2.41 3.76 -4.46
CA ALA A 32 -3.02 3.18 -3.26
C ALA A 32 -3.92 4.18 -2.53
N ALA A 33 -3.48 5.43 -2.33
CA ALA A 33 -4.29 6.49 -1.75
C ALA A 33 -5.52 6.85 -2.62
N THR A 34 -5.35 6.84 -3.94
CA THR A 34 -6.47 7.05 -4.88
C THR A 34 -7.51 5.93 -4.74
N MET A 35 -7.07 4.67 -4.69
CA MET A 35 -7.96 3.52 -4.46
C MET A 35 -8.64 3.61 -3.09
N ALA A 36 -7.91 3.99 -2.03
CA ALA A 36 -8.48 4.20 -0.70
C ALA A 36 -9.63 5.21 -0.73
N SER A 37 -9.44 6.36 -1.38
CA SER A 37 -10.47 7.38 -1.53
C SER A 37 -11.72 6.87 -2.26
N GLY A 38 -11.52 6.07 -3.32
CA GLY A 38 -12.60 5.43 -4.07
C GLY A 38 -13.39 4.44 -3.21
N VAL A 39 -12.70 3.61 -2.42
CA VAL A 39 -13.33 2.65 -1.50
C VAL A 39 -14.08 3.37 -0.37
N ARG A 40 -13.53 4.47 0.19
CA ARG A 40 -14.26 5.30 1.18
C ARG A 40 -15.56 5.86 0.57
N GLY A 41 -15.49 6.35 -0.67
CA GLY A 41 -16.68 6.80 -1.40
C GLY A 41 -17.73 5.69 -1.58
N ALA A 42 -17.28 4.48 -1.94
CA ALA A 42 -18.16 3.31 -2.05
C ALA A 42 -18.77 2.92 -0.69
N ALA A 43 -18.01 3.00 0.41
CA ALA A 43 -18.49 2.71 1.76
C ALA A 43 -19.61 3.68 2.18
N ILE A 44 -19.43 4.98 1.92
CA ILE A 44 -20.44 6.02 2.17
C ILE A 44 -21.70 5.75 1.33
N GLY A 45 -21.51 5.44 0.03
CA GLY A 45 -22.62 5.12 -0.87
C GLY A 45 -23.38 3.87 -0.43
N ALA A 46 -22.68 2.83 0.00
CA ALA A 46 -23.29 1.61 0.53
C ALA A 46 -24.11 1.91 1.78
N ALA A 47 -23.55 2.64 2.76
CA ALA A 47 -24.25 3.01 3.99
C ALA A 47 -25.51 3.84 3.75
N ALA A 48 -25.50 4.71 2.73
CA ALA A 48 -26.68 5.49 2.34
C ALA A 48 -27.82 4.62 1.78
N MET A 49 -27.50 3.46 1.18
CA MET A 49 -28.44 2.49 0.61
C MET A 49 -28.85 1.39 1.60
N GLY A 50 -28.92 1.74 2.89
CA GLY A 50 -29.23 0.81 3.97
C GLY A 50 -30.58 0.09 3.83
N PRO A 51 -30.85 -0.90 4.69
CA PRO A 51 -31.97 -1.85 4.56
C PRO A 51 -33.37 -1.25 4.80
N GLY A 52 -33.47 -0.03 5.34
CA GLY A 52 -34.73 0.59 5.76
C GLY A 52 -35.86 0.56 4.71
N PRO A 53 -35.60 0.88 3.42
CA PRO A 53 -36.61 0.84 2.37
C PRO A 53 -37.18 -0.56 2.09
N LEU A 54 -36.52 -1.63 2.52
CA LEU A 54 -36.96 -3.01 2.30
C LEU A 54 -38.02 -3.47 3.33
N THR A 55 -38.21 -2.72 4.42
CA THR A 55 -39.15 -3.04 5.50
C THR A 55 -40.59 -3.34 5.02
N PRO A 56 -41.20 -2.53 4.15
CA PRO A 56 -42.57 -2.79 3.69
C PRO A 56 -42.69 -4.03 2.78
N VAL A 57 -41.61 -4.41 2.09
CA VAL A 57 -41.59 -5.54 1.15
C VAL A 57 -41.49 -6.87 1.89
N PHE A 58 -40.63 -6.94 2.92
CA PHE A 58 -40.44 -8.17 3.69
C PHE A 58 -41.52 -8.40 4.76
N GLY A 59 -42.22 -7.35 5.19
CA GLY A 59 -43.30 -7.45 6.17
C GLY A 59 -42.88 -8.11 7.49
N LEU A 60 -43.85 -8.56 8.28
CA LEU A 60 -43.58 -9.19 9.59
C LEU A 60 -42.95 -10.60 9.47
N ILE A 61 -43.20 -11.30 8.37
CA ILE A 61 -42.70 -12.67 8.15
C ILE A 61 -41.21 -12.66 7.79
N GLY A 62 -40.76 -11.65 7.04
CA GLY A 62 -39.36 -11.52 6.64
C GLY A 62 -38.46 -10.80 7.66
N GLY A 63 -38.94 -10.57 8.89
CA GLY A 63 -38.23 -9.80 9.91
C GLY A 63 -36.81 -10.32 10.20
N ASP A 64 -36.66 -11.63 10.36
CA ASP A 64 -35.36 -12.25 10.65
C ASP A 64 -34.39 -12.13 9.47
N PHE A 65 -34.89 -12.24 8.23
CA PHE A 65 -34.08 -12.00 7.03
C PHE A 65 -33.64 -10.55 6.94
N LEU A 66 -34.54 -9.60 7.23
CA LEU A 66 -34.21 -8.18 7.21
C LEU A 66 -33.18 -7.84 8.29
N ALA A 67 -33.26 -8.44 9.47
CA ALA A 67 -32.28 -8.28 10.54
C ALA A 67 -30.91 -8.88 10.16
N ALA A 68 -30.89 -10.07 9.58
CA ALA A 68 -29.67 -10.70 9.07
C ALA A 68 -29.04 -9.86 7.94
N PHE A 69 -29.87 -9.35 7.02
CA PHE A 69 -29.42 -8.47 5.94
C PHE A 69 -28.87 -7.14 6.48
N ALA A 70 -29.53 -6.51 7.46
CA ALA A 70 -29.04 -5.30 8.10
C ALA A 70 -27.66 -5.51 8.76
N THR A 71 -27.49 -6.66 9.42
CA THR A 71 -26.20 -7.05 10.03
C THR A 71 -25.11 -7.27 8.97
N ALA A 72 -25.45 -7.98 7.89
CA ALA A 72 -24.54 -8.23 6.77
C ALA A 72 -24.16 -6.92 6.07
N HIS A 73 -25.12 -6.02 5.86
CA HIS A 73 -24.91 -4.71 5.28
C HIS A 73 -23.98 -3.85 6.16
N GLY A 74 -24.23 -3.80 7.47
CA GLY A 74 -23.34 -3.14 8.43
C GLY A 74 -21.92 -3.70 8.37
N SER A 75 -21.77 -5.02 8.42
CA SER A 75 -20.46 -5.70 8.29
C SER A 75 -19.77 -5.38 6.97
N HIS A 76 -20.52 -5.32 5.87
CA HIS A 76 -19.99 -4.97 4.56
C HIS A 76 -19.45 -3.54 4.52
N THR A 77 -20.21 -2.56 5.04
CA THR A 77 -19.74 -1.17 5.13
C THR A 77 -18.48 -1.03 6.00
N ALA A 78 -18.42 -1.74 7.12
CA ALA A 78 -17.23 -1.77 7.98
C ALA A 78 -16.01 -2.39 7.27
N ALA A 79 -16.21 -3.47 6.51
CA ALA A 79 -15.15 -4.10 5.73
C ALA A 79 -14.60 -3.17 4.63
N LEU A 80 -15.46 -2.39 3.96
CA LEU A 80 -15.02 -1.38 2.99
C LEU A 80 -14.16 -0.30 3.65
N HIS A 81 -14.53 0.18 4.84
CA HIS A 81 -13.71 1.13 5.60
C HIS A 81 -12.34 0.54 5.96
N ALA A 82 -12.30 -0.68 6.48
CA ALA A 82 -11.04 -1.35 6.82
C ALA A 82 -10.13 -1.56 5.58
N LEU A 83 -10.72 -1.88 4.42
CA LEU A 83 -9.99 -1.99 3.17
C LEU A 83 -9.41 -0.64 2.74
N ALA A 84 -10.18 0.44 2.85
CA ALA A 84 -9.69 1.78 2.54
C ALA A 84 -8.52 2.19 3.45
N ASP A 85 -8.61 1.91 4.75
CA ASP A 85 -7.52 2.20 5.69
C ASP A 85 -6.27 1.36 5.39
N THR A 86 -6.44 0.11 4.94
CA THR A 86 -5.33 -0.74 4.49
C THR A 86 -4.64 -0.16 3.26
N LEU A 87 -5.41 0.33 2.28
CA LEU A 87 -4.88 0.96 1.07
C LEU A 87 -4.10 2.25 1.40
N ASP A 88 -4.62 3.09 2.29
CA ASP A 88 -3.89 4.27 2.77
C ASP A 88 -2.60 3.88 3.52
N GLY A 89 -2.66 2.84 4.36
CA GLY A 89 -1.49 2.31 5.05
C GLY A 89 -0.41 1.82 4.10
N MET A 90 -0.79 1.09 3.04
CA MET A 90 0.15 0.69 1.98
C MET A 90 0.72 1.90 1.24
N GLY A 91 -0.10 2.93 1.00
CA GLY A 91 0.36 4.18 0.38
C GLY A 91 1.41 4.90 1.22
N ALA A 92 1.15 5.05 2.52
CA ALA A 92 2.08 5.66 3.47
C ALA A 92 3.39 4.85 3.58
N ALA A 93 3.29 3.52 3.68
CA ALA A 93 4.45 2.65 3.72
C ALA A 93 5.31 2.79 2.47
N ALA A 94 4.70 2.81 1.27
CA ALA A 94 5.43 2.99 0.02
C ALA A 94 6.17 4.35 -0.03
N HIS A 95 5.52 5.43 0.38
CA HIS A 95 6.18 6.74 0.45
C HIS A 95 7.36 6.76 1.44
N ALA A 96 7.19 6.15 2.61
CA ALA A 96 8.27 6.03 3.59
C ALA A 96 9.45 5.21 3.03
N THR A 97 9.17 4.06 2.42
CA THR A 97 10.19 3.21 1.80
C THR A 97 10.93 3.92 0.67
N ALA A 98 10.24 4.68 -0.18
CA ALA A 98 10.90 5.46 -1.22
C ALA A 98 11.85 6.51 -0.64
N ALA A 99 11.44 7.21 0.42
CA ALA A 99 12.27 8.20 1.10
C ALA A 99 13.50 7.57 1.79
N GLU A 100 13.36 6.37 2.35
CA GLU A 100 14.47 5.62 2.95
C GLU A 100 15.49 5.18 1.89
N TYR A 101 15.03 4.74 0.71
CA TYR A 101 15.92 4.43 -0.40
C TYR A 101 16.67 5.66 -0.90
N ASP A 102 15.97 6.77 -1.17
CA ASP A 102 16.59 8.03 -1.60
C ASP A 102 17.62 8.51 -0.55
N GLY A 103 17.28 8.44 0.74
CA GLY A 103 18.19 8.83 1.83
C GLY A 103 19.43 7.92 1.94
N THR A 104 19.26 6.62 1.73
CA THR A 104 20.38 5.66 1.76
C THR A 104 21.32 5.90 0.58
N ASP A 105 20.77 6.09 -0.63
CA ASP A 105 21.56 6.34 -1.84
C ASP A 105 22.39 7.62 -1.72
N HIS A 106 21.76 8.72 -1.28
CA HIS A 106 22.45 9.98 -1.01
C HIS A 106 23.54 9.84 0.07
N GLY A 107 23.27 9.09 1.13
CA GLY A 107 24.24 8.84 2.20
C GLY A 107 25.46 8.05 1.72
N VAL A 108 25.25 7.03 0.89
CA VAL A 108 26.33 6.25 0.27
C VAL A 108 27.15 7.11 -0.68
N ALA A 109 26.50 7.90 -1.56
CA ALA A 109 27.17 8.81 -2.47
C ALA A 109 28.07 9.80 -1.71
N ALA A 110 27.55 10.43 -0.66
CA ALA A 110 28.32 11.36 0.17
C ALA A 110 29.51 10.69 0.88
N ALA A 111 29.37 9.44 1.31
CA ALA A 111 30.47 8.67 1.91
C ALA A 111 31.56 8.34 0.89
N ILE A 112 31.19 7.99 -0.35
CA ILE A 112 32.13 7.76 -1.45
C ILE A 112 32.88 9.04 -1.81
N ASP A 113 32.17 10.16 -1.94
CA ASP A 113 32.78 11.47 -2.21
C ASP A 113 33.78 11.85 -1.10
N ALA A 114 33.40 11.68 0.16
CA ALA A 114 34.26 11.93 1.31
C ALA A 114 35.49 11.00 1.36
N ALA A 115 35.37 9.77 0.84
CA ALA A 115 36.48 8.82 0.71
C ALA A 115 37.41 9.13 -0.48
N GLY A 116 37.14 10.19 -1.24
CA GLY A 116 37.96 10.60 -2.39
C GLY A 116 37.50 10.01 -3.72
N GLY A 117 36.28 9.47 -3.80
CA GLY A 117 35.70 8.89 -5.02
C GLY A 117 35.43 9.88 -6.16
N VAL A 118 35.44 11.19 -5.87
CA VAL A 118 35.38 12.26 -6.87
C VAL A 118 36.54 13.25 -6.64
N SER A 119 37.71 12.90 -7.19
CA SER A 119 38.78 13.82 -7.64
C SER A 119 39.85 13.01 -8.39
N ALA A 120 39.54 12.58 -9.62
CA ALA A 120 40.51 12.23 -10.68
C ALA A 120 39.85 12.32 -12.06
#